data_AF-A0A2Z5QXE9-F1
#
_entry.id   AF-A0A2Z5QXE9-F1
#
_cell.length_a   1.000
_cell.length_b   1.000
_cell.length_c   1.000
_cell.angle_alpha   90.00
_cell.angle_beta   90.00
_cell.angle_gamma   90.00
#
_symmetry.space_group_name_H-M   'P 1'
#
loop_
_entity.id
_entity.type
_entity.pdbx_description
1 polymer ?
#
loop_
_entity_poly.entity_id
_entity_poly.type
_entity_poly.pdbx_seq_one_letter_code
_entity_poly.pdbx_strand_id
1 'polypeptide(L)'
;MSLLASALVAHMPVALLGFNLEDILISTGPWVLVVSAIIVFIESGVLFPVLPGDSLIFALGMLHDRMGLSLWLAFPVLIVAAVAGGEVGTSWAPVTDVTCSRMTRSF
;
A
#
# COMPACT_ATOMS: atom_id res chain seq x y z
N MET A 1 36.35 22.00 6.28
CA MET A 1 35.90 23.05 7.22
C MET A 1 34.61 23.75 6.76
N SER A 2 34.29 23.82 5.45
CA SER A 2 33.04 24.47 4.98
C SER A 2 31.82 23.55 4.85
N LEU A 3 31.99 22.22 4.82
CA LEU A 3 30.87 21.27 4.67
C LEU A 3 29.97 21.20 5.92
N LEU A 4 30.52 21.37 7.13
CA LEU A 4 29.72 21.42 8.37
C LEU A 4 28.87 22.69 8.47
N ALA A 5 29.30 23.80 7.85
CA ALA A 5 28.55 25.04 7.79
C ALA A 5 27.36 24.95 6.80
N SER A 6 27.52 24.26 5.66
CA SER A 6 26.42 24.00 4.73
C SER A 6 25.34 23.07 5.30
N ALA A 7 25.71 22.12 6.16
CA ALA A 7 24.75 21.26 6.87
C ALA A 7 23.93 22.06 7.91
N LEU A 8 24.56 23.03 8.60
CA LEU A 8 23.90 23.88 9.59
C LEU A 8 22.96 24.91 8.96
N VAL A 9 23.27 25.42 7.76
CA VAL A 9 22.39 26.32 6.99
C VAL A 9 21.24 25.58 6.32
N ALA A 10 21.42 24.32 5.91
CA ALA A 10 20.33 23.50 5.36
C ALA A 10 19.29 23.08 6.42
N HIS A 11 19.70 22.99 7.69
CA HIS A 11 18.80 22.68 8.82
C HIS A 11 18.00 23.90 9.32
N MET A 12 18.33 25.12 8.87
CA MET A 12 17.83 26.38 9.46
C MET A 12 16.90 27.28 8.61
N PRO A 13 16.23 26.85 7.52
CA PRO A 13 15.14 27.65 6.94
C PRO A 13 13.74 27.02 7.13
N VAL A 14 13.63 25.74 7.48
CA VAL A 14 12.35 25.03 7.58
C VAL A 14 11.76 25.07 8.99
N ALA A 15 12.59 24.87 10.03
CA ALA A 15 12.13 24.93 11.42
C ALA A 15 11.62 26.33 11.82
N LEU A 16 12.08 27.40 11.17
CA LEU A 16 11.66 28.78 11.41
C LEU A 16 10.22 29.08 10.91
N LEU A 17 9.71 28.31 9.94
CA LEU A 17 8.33 28.38 9.46
C LEU A 17 7.35 27.53 10.31
N GLY A 18 7.83 26.84 11.35
CA GLY A 18 6.99 26.02 12.22
C GLY A 18 6.52 24.69 11.60
N PHE A 19 6.99 24.35 10.40
CA PHE A 19 6.68 23.08 9.74
C PHE A 19 7.86 22.13 9.86
N ASN A 20 7.82 21.21 10.82
CA ASN A 20 8.76 20.09 10.84
C ASN A 20 8.35 19.10 9.74
N LEU A 21 9.16 18.97 8.69
CA LEU A 21 8.93 17.95 7.66
C LEU A 21 8.94 16.53 8.26
N GLU A 22 9.66 16.33 9.35
CA GLU A 22 9.72 15.07 10.08
C GLU A 22 8.35 14.68 10.65
N ASP A 23 7.61 15.62 11.26
CA ASP A 23 6.25 15.38 11.76
C ASP A 23 5.27 15.09 10.59
N ILE A 24 5.45 15.74 9.45
CA ILE A 24 4.63 15.51 8.24
C ILE A 24 4.94 14.14 7.62
N LEU A 25 6.20 13.73 7.57
CA LEU A 25 6.59 12.42 7.05
C LEU A 25 6.09 11.29 7.95
N ILE A 26 6.25 11.43 9.27
CA ILE A 26 5.78 10.44 10.26
C ILE A 26 4.26 10.35 10.23
N SER A 27 3.55 11.47 10.07
CA SER A 27 2.09 11.44 9.94
C SER A 27 1.60 10.86 8.61
N THR A 28 2.40 10.93 7.53
CA THR A 28 2.03 10.43 6.20
C THR A 28 2.33 8.94 6.01
N GLY A 29 3.40 8.42 6.62
CA GLY A 29 3.82 7.01 6.51
C GLY A 29 2.71 5.97 6.78
N PRO A 30 1.91 6.10 7.86
CA PRO A 30 0.81 5.18 8.17
C PRO A 30 -0.31 5.15 7.12
N TRP A 31 -0.55 6.26 6.41
CA TRP A 31 -1.61 6.34 5.40
C TRP A 31 -1.31 5.48 4.17
N VAL A 32 -0.03 5.24 3.86
CA VAL A 32 0.37 4.35 2.78
C VAL A 32 -0.17 2.93 3.01
N LEU A 33 -0.18 2.49 4.27
CA LEU A 33 -0.70 1.19 4.67
C LEU A 33 -2.22 1.10 4.45
N VAL A 34 -2.94 2.18 4.75
CA VAL A 34 -4.40 2.28 4.51
C VAL A 34 -4.71 2.30 3.02
N VAL A 35 -4.02 3.11 2.24
CA VAL A 35 -4.23 3.23 0.79
C VAL A 35 -3.93 1.91 0.08
N SER A 36 -2.83 1.24 0.44
CA SER A 36 -2.49 -0.07 -0.12
C SER A 36 -3.50 -1.16 0.25
N ALA A 37 -3.99 -1.18 1.50
CA ALA A 37 -5.04 -2.10 1.92
C ALA A 37 -6.35 -1.91 1.11
N ILE A 38 -6.74 -0.66 0.84
CA ILE A 38 -7.91 -0.35 0.02
C ILE A 38 -7.73 -0.86 -1.42
N ILE A 39 -6.56 -0.63 -2.02
CA ILE A 39 -6.27 -1.10 -3.39
C ILE A 39 -6.34 -2.63 -3.46
N VAL A 40 -5.68 -3.34 -2.53
CA VAL A 40 -5.69 -4.81 -2.48
C VAL A 40 -7.10 -5.36 -2.27
N PHE A 41 -7.91 -4.72 -1.42
CA PHE A 41 -9.30 -5.09 -1.21
C PHE A 41 -10.14 -4.97 -2.49
N ILE A 42 -9.98 -3.88 -3.24
CA ILE A 42 -10.72 -3.64 -4.49
C ILE A 42 -10.30 -4.62 -5.60
N GLU A 43 -9.00 -4.90 -5.75
CA GLU A 43 -8.47 -5.88 -6.71
C GLU A 43 -8.86 -7.32 -6.37
N SER A 44 -8.97 -7.67 -5.09
CA SER A 44 -9.38 -9.03 -4.67
C SER A 44 -10.89 -9.24 -4.78
N GLY A 45 -11.69 -8.17 -4.88
CA GLY A 45 -13.15 -8.23 -4.83
C GLY A 45 -13.88 -7.86 -6.12
N VAL A 46 -13.62 -6.67 -6.68
CA VAL A 46 -14.51 -6.04 -7.69
C VAL A 46 -13.88 -5.98 -9.07
N LEU A 47 -12.60 -5.61 -9.15
CA LEU A 47 -11.85 -5.60 -10.40
C LEU A 47 -11.16 -6.95 -10.55
N PHE A 48 -11.62 -7.82 -11.46
CA PHE A 48 -10.78 -8.89 -11.99
C PHE A 48 -9.36 -8.34 -12.24
N PRO A 49 -8.28 -9.04 -11.85
CA PRO A 49 -6.98 -8.46 -11.48
C PRO A 49 -6.42 -7.56 -12.59
N VAL A 50 -6.73 -6.27 -12.53
CA VAL A 50 -6.29 -5.25 -13.49
C VAL A 50 -4.98 -4.63 -13.00
N LEU A 51 -4.73 -4.65 -11.68
CA LEU A 51 -3.42 -4.42 -11.09
C LEU A 51 -2.86 -5.73 -10.51
N PRO A 52 -1.64 -6.15 -10.88
CA PRO A 52 -0.98 -7.29 -10.26
C PRO A 52 -0.66 -6.95 -8.79
N GLY A 53 -1.57 -7.26 -7.87
CA GLY A 53 -1.47 -6.96 -6.44
C GLY A 53 -0.19 -7.47 -5.78
N ASP A 54 0.37 -8.57 -6.30
CA ASP A 54 1.66 -9.12 -5.87
C ASP A 54 2.82 -8.14 -6.06
N SER A 55 2.79 -7.36 -7.15
CA SER A 55 3.83 -6.36 -7.44
C SER A 55 3.74 -5.14 -6.51
N LEU A 56 2.54 -4.81 -6.03
CA LEU A 56 2.32 -3.71 -5.08
C LEU A 56 2.81 -4.10 -3.68
N ILE A 57 2.56 -5.34 -3.25
CA ILE A 57 3.10 -5.87 -1.99
C ILE A 57 4.63 -5.92 -2.05
N PHE A 58 5.20 -6.31 -3.19
CA PHE A 58 6.65 -6.30 -3.39
C PHE A 58 7.25 -4.88 -3.34
N ALA A 59 6.61 -3.91 -4.01
CA ALA A 59 7.02 -2.51 -3.98
C ALA A 59 6.94 -1.90 -2.57
N LEU A 60 5.90 -2.22 -1.80
CA LEU A 60 5.77 -1.83 -0.39
C LEU A 60 6.90 -2.41 0.47
N GLY A 61 7.26 -3.68 0.26
CA GLY A 61 8.37 -4.33 0.96
C GLY A 61 9.71 -3.65 0.68
N MET A 62 9.99 -3.32 -0.58
CA MET A 62 11.21 -2.61 -1.00
C MET A 62 11.30 -1.20 -0.44
N LEU A 63 10.17 -0.50 -0.32
CA LEU A 63 10.13 0.91 0.06
C LEU A 63 9.77 1.14 1.54
N HIS A 64 9.58 0.08 2.34
CA HIS A 64 9.10 0.19 3.72
C HIS A 64 9.95 1.10 4.61
N ASP A 65 11.28 1.03 4.47
CA ASP A 65 12.26 1.80 5.24
C ASP A 65 12.15 3.30 4.94
N ARG A 66 11.82 3.66 3.69
CA ARG A 66 11.63 5.05 3.27
C ARG A 66 10.29 5.64 3.71
N MET A 67 9.32 4.78 4.03
CA MET A 67 7.96 5.19 4.39
C MET A 67 7.67 5.05 5.89
N GLY A 68 8.67 4.68 6.69
CA GLY A 68 8.51 4.47 8.14
C GLY A 68 7.49 3.36 8.46
N LEU A 69 7.32 2.41 7.54
CA LEU A 69 6.20 1.48 7.53
C LEU A 69 6.64 0.17 8.19
N SER A 70 6.04 -0.18 9.32
CA SER A 70 6.38 -1.43 10.00
C SER A 70 5.84 -2.63 9.22
N LEU A 71 6.75 -3.43 8.64
CA LEU A 71 6.40 -4.64 7.87
C LEU A 71 5.52 -5.60 8.67
N TRP A 72 5.82 -5.71 9.96
CA TRP A 72 5.07 -6.54 10.91
C TRP A 72 3.59 -6.19 11.01
N LEU A 73 3.21 -4.92 10.79
CA LEU A 73 1.83 -4.47 10.78
C LEU A 73 1.24 -4.48 9.36
N ALA A 74 2.07 -4.23 8.35
CA ALA A 74 1.66 -4.24 6.94
C ALA A 74 1.17 -5.61 6.49
N PHE A 75 1.93 -6.66 6.81
CA PHE A 75 1.64 -8.03 6.40
C PHE A 75 0.24 -8.51 6.83
N PRO A 76 -0.11 -8.49 8.13
CA PRO A 76 -1.43 -8.95 8.57
C PRO A 76 -2.57 -8.07 8.03
N VAL A 77 -2.38 -6.76 7.92
CA VAL A 77 -3.42 -5.85 7.38
C VAL A 77 -3.72 -6.15 5.91
N LEU A 78 -2.68 -6.37 5.10
CA LEU A 78 -2.86 -6.68 3.67
C LEU A 78 -3.50 -8.05 3.46
N ILE A 79 -3.17 -9.06 4.30
CA ILE A 79 -3.82 -10.38 4.26
C ILE A 79 -5.31 -10.25 4.59
N VAL A 80 -5.65 -9.52 5.66
CA VAL A 80 -7.05 -9.32 6.05
C VAL A 80 -7.81 -8.58 4.95
N ALA A 81 -7.21 -7.56 4.34
CA ALA A 81 -7.80 -6.84 3.23
C ALA A 81 -8.03 -7.73 1.99
N ALA A 82 -7.09 -8.61 1.66
CA ALA A 82 -7.22 -9.54 0.55
C ALA A 82 -8.34 -10.58 0.78
N VAL A 83 -8.38 -11.19 1.98
CA VAL A 83 -9.43 -12.15 2.34
C VAL A 83 -10.80 -11.47 2.35
N ALA A 84 -10.92 -10.31 3.00
CA ALA A 84 -12.17 -9.56 3.03
C ALA A 84 -12.64 -9.14 1.62
N GLY A 85 -11.71 -8.78 0.73
CA GLY A 85 -12.00 -8.47 -0.67
C GLY A 85 -12.57 -9.66 -1.41
N GLY A 86 -12.00 -10.87 -1.23
CA GLY A 86 -12.49 -12.10 -1.86
C GLY A 86 -13.91 -12.49 -1.43
N GLU A 87 -14.23 -12.34 -0.14
CA GLU A 87 -15.58 -12.61 0.38
C GLU A 87 -16.61 -11.61 -0.18
N VAL A 88 -16.25 -10.31 -0.22
CA VAL A 88 -17.12 -9.25 -0.75
C VAL A 88 -17.30 -9.38 -2.26
N GLY A 89 -16.23 -9.71 -2.99
CA GLY A 89 -16.28 -9.93 -4.44
C GLY A 89 -17.19 -11.08 -4.83
N THR A 90 -17.14 -12.18 -4.07
CA THR A 90 -18.02 -13.33 -4.28
C THR A 90 -19.49 -12.97 -4.05
N SER A 91 -19.77 -12.09 -3.07
CA SER A 91 -21.13 -11.60 -2.81
C SER A 91 -21.64 -10.62 -3.87
N TRP A 92 -20.77 -9.94 -4.62
CA TRP A 92 -21.14 -8.86 -5.54
C TRP A 92 -21.09 -9.27 -7.02
N ALA A 93 -20.57 -10.46 -7.35
CA ALA A 93 -20.34 -10.88 -8.73
C ALA A 93 -21.40 -11.89 -9.25
N PRO A 94 -22.35 -11.48 -10.10
CA PRO A 94 -23.09 -12.39 -10.99
C PRO A 94 -22.27 -12.90 -12.20
N VAL A 95 -20.94 -12.71 -12.24
CA VAL A 95 -20.08 -12.94 -13.42
C VAL A 95 -19.07 -14.10 -13.25
N THR A 96 -18.95 -14.69 -12.06
CA THR A 96 -18.04 -15.85 -11.81
C THR A 96 -18.52 -17.17 -12.44
N ASP A 97 -19.78 -17.26 -12.85
CA ASP A 97 -20.34 -18.46 -13.50
C ASP A 97 -19.71 -18.70 -14.90
N VAL A 98 -19.43 -17.63 -15.65
CA VAL A 98 -18.96 -17.74 -17.04
C VAL A 98 -17.52 -18.27 -17.15
N THR A 99 -16.67 -17.97 -16.17
CA THR A 99 -15.28 -18.47 -16.14
C THR A 99 -15.20 -19.89 -15.54
N CYS A 100 -16.05 -20.21 -14.56
CA CYS A 100 -16.12 -21.55 -13.95
C CYS A 100 -16.65 -22.62 -14.92
N SER A 101 -17.68 -22.29 -15.73
CA SER A 101 -18.22 -23.21 -16.74
C SER A 101 -17.29 -23.42 -17.95
N ARG A 102 -16.29 -22.56 -18.16
CA ARG A 102 -15.35 -22.69 -19.29
C ARG A 102 -14.07 -23.44 -18.92
N MET A 103 -13.69 -23.47 -17.65
CA MET A 103 -12.52 -24.23 -17.15
C MET A 103 -12.83 -25.74 -17.01
N THR A 104 -14.06 -26.11 -16.67
CA THR A 104 -14.50 -27.51 -16.50
C THR A 104 -14.83 -28.25 -17.80
N ARG A 105 -14.87 -27.56 -18.95
CA ARG A 105 -15.08 -28.19 -20.28
C ARG A 105 -13.78 -28.43 -21.08
N SER A 106 -12.62 -28.16 -20.48
CA SER A 106 -11.32 -28.31 -21.14
C SER A 106 -10.44 -29.40 -20.51
N PHE A 107 -11.01 -30.26 -19.65
CA PHE A 107 -10.38 -31.48 -19.13
C PHE A 107 -11.22 -32.70 -19.49
#